data_AF-A0A699YCK9-F1
#
_entry.id   AF-A0A699YCK9-F1
#
_cell.length_a   1.000
_cell.length_b   1.000
_cell.length_c   1.000
_cell.angle_alpha   90.00
_cell.angle_beta   90.00
_cell.angle_gamma   90.00
#
_symmetry.space_group_name_H-M   'P 1'
#
loop_
_entity.id
_entity.type
_entity.pdbx_description
1 polymer ?
#
loop_
_entity_poly.entity_id
_entity_poly.type
_entity_poly.pdbx_seq_one_letter_code
_entity_poly.pdbx_strand_id
1 'polypeptide(L)'
;MSAMGGGSSYITAEQNKRYWQGWPSPSSFFNALHWSQIATEPSPRFRKFDYGPEYNLSRIASPVYLLWGGQDQLAAPRDCALTMARLSAAGALAGSYEVQSYQHMDFIWDLGVATRAYGK
;
A
#
# COMPACT_ATOMS: atom_id res chain seq x y z
N MET A 1 14.28 -10.72 5.31
CA MET A 1 13.44 -11.92 5.54
C MET A 1 12.06 -11.68 4.94
N SER A 2 11.42 -12.66 4.29
CA SER A 2 10.16 -12.42 3.56
C SER A 2 9.02 -11.98 4.49
N ALA A 3 8.53 -10.77 4.26
CA ALA A 3 7.22 -10.27 4.64
C ALA A 3 6.31 -10.36 3.40
N MET A 4 4.98 -10.24 3.55
CA MET A 4 4.13 -10.10 2.37
C MET A 4 4.54 -8.83 1.63
N GLY A 5 4.80 -8.96 0.33
CA GLY A 5 5.19 -7.82 -0.51
C GLY A 5 6.66 -7.42 -0.38
N GLY A 6 7.54 -8.30 0.11
CA GLY A 6 9.00 -8.15 0.03
C GLY A 6 9.76 -8.52 1.30
N GLY A 7 11.09 -8.51 1.25
CA GLY A 7 11.92 -8.84 2.40
C GLY A 7 12.19 -7.63 3.31
N SER A 8 11.80 -7.67 4.59
CA SER A 8 12.13 -6.60 5.53
C SER A 8 13.58 -6.70 6.03
N SER A 9 14.24 -5.54 6.14
CA SER A 9 15.55 -5.34 6.78
C SER A 9 15.43 -4.75 8.20
N TYR A 10 14.21 -4.49 8.66
CA TYR A 10 13.92 -3.75 9.89
C TYR A 10 13.43 -4.62 11.05
N ILE A 11 13.27 -5.92 10.80
CA ILE A 11 12.81 -6.90 11.79
C ILE A 11 13.75 -8.10 11.84
N THR A 12 13.85 -8.71 13.02
CA THR A 12 14.62 -9.94 13.23
C THR A 12 13.83 -11.18 12.78
N ALA A 13 14.51 -12.32 12.70
CA ALA A 13 13.87 -13.60 12.36
C ALA A 13 12.82 -14.02 13.39
N GLU A 14 13.11 -13.78 14.67
CA GLU A 14 12.19 -14.08 15.77
C GLU A 14 10.94 -13.18 15.71
N GLN A 15 11.12 -11.90 15.44
CA GLN A 15 10.02 -10.96 15.25
C GLN A 15 9.16 -11.35 14.06
N ASN A 16 9.79 -11.64 12.91
CA ASN A 16 9.08 -12.13 11.73
C ASN A 16 8.24 -13.37 12.09
N LYS A 17 8.84 -14.39 12.70
CA LYS A 17 8.13 -15.61 13.14
C LYS A 17 6.94 -15.28 14.05
N ARG A 18 7.10 -14.35 14.99
CA ARG A 18 6.02 -13.91 15.89
C ARG A 18 4.89 -13.22 15.13
N TYR A 19 5.20 -12.33 14.18
CA TYR A 19 4.18 -11.62 13.41
C TYR A 19 3.38 -12.60 12.53
N TRP A 20 4.04 -13.59 11.92
CA TRP A 20 3.40 -14.66 11.16
C TRP A 20 2.50 -15.60 11.98
N GLN A 21 2.53 -15.54 13.31
CA GLN A 21 1.58 -16.29 14.15
C GLN A 21 0.22 -15.58 14.29
N GLY A 22 0.19 -14.25 14.19
CA GLY A 22 -1.03 -13.43 14.26
C GLY A 22 -1.53 -12.96 12.90
N TRP A 23 -0.81 -13.27 11.83
CA TRP A 23 -1.06 -12.83 10.48
C TRP A 23 -0.92 -14.03 9.52
N PRO A 24 -1.80 -14.22 8.53
CA PRO A 24 -2.92 -13.36 8.12
C PRO A 24 -4.15 -13.48 9.01
N SER A 25 -4.90 -12.37 9.10
CA SER A 25 -6.31 -12.41 9.51
C SER A 25 -7.20 -12.79 8.31
N PRO A 26 -8.29 -13.54 8.52
CA PRO A 26 -9.14 -14.01 7.44
C PRO A 26 -9.81 -12.86 6.66
N SER A 27 -9.99 -13.07 5.37
CA SER A 27 -10.75 -12.21 4.46
C SER A 27 -11.67 -13.06 3.58
N SER A 28 -12.63 -12.45 2.90
CA SER A 28 -13.59 -13.19 2.07
C SER A 28 -12.95 -13.66 0.76
N PHE A 29 -13.47 -14.78 0.22
CA PHE A 29 -13.09 -15.27 -1.10
C PHE A 29 -13.31 -14.23 -2.21
N PHE A 30 -14.43 -13.49 -2.14
CA PHE A 30 -14.74 -12.44 -3.12
C PHE A 30 -13.75 -11.27 -3.06
N ASN A 31 -13.17 -10.95 -1.91
CA ASN A 31 -12.12 -9.95 -1.82
C ASN A 31 -10.86 -10.40 -2.55
N ALA A 32 -10.46 -11.67 -2.40
CA ALA A 32 -9.32 -12.23 -3.14
C ALA A 32 -9.57 -12.23 -4.66
N LEU A 33 -10.78 -12.58 -5.10
CA LEU A 33 -11.16 -12.49 -6.52
C LEU A 33 -11.10 -11.05 -7.05
N HIS A 34 -11.54 -10.06 -6.27
CA HIS A 34 -11.48 -8.66 -6.69
C HIS A 34 -10.04 -8.19 -6.88
N TRP A 35 -9.12 -8.54 -5.97
CA TRP A 35 -7.68 -8.26 -6.15
C TRP A 35 -7.10 -8.97 -7.37
N SER A 36 -7.48 -10.22 -7.62
CA SER A 36 -7.07 -10.94 -8.84
C SER A 36 -7.54 -10.21 -10.10
N GLN A 37 -8.79 -9.74 -10.14
CA GLN A 37 -9.32 -8.97 -11.26
C GLN A 37 -8.48 -7.72 -11.52
N ILE A 38 -8.17 -6.95 -10.47
CA ILE A 38 -7.33 -5.74 -10.57
C ILE A 38 -5.94 -6.08 -11.11
N ALA A 39 -5.31 -7.14 -10.60
CA ALA A 39 -3.96 -7.55 -11.01
C ALA A 39 -3.87 -8.03 -12.48
N THR A 40 -4.97 -8.53 -13.03
CA THR A 40 -5.05 -9.02 -14.42
C THR A 40 -5.52 -7.98 -15.43
N GLU A 41 -5.87 -6.78 -15.00
CA GLU A 41 -6.36 -5.74 -15.90
C GLU A 41 -5.24 -5.29 -16.87
N PRO A 42 -5.51 -5.17 -18.18
CA PRO A 42 -4.48 -4.77 -19.16
C PRO A 42 -3.96 -3.34 -18.95
N SER A 43 -4.72 -2.51 -18.24
CA SER A 43 -4.33 -1.14 -17.87
C SER A 43 -4.72 -0.84 -16.42
N PRO A 44 -4.04 0.10 -15.74
CA PRO A 44 -4.35 0.43 -14.36
C PRO A 44 -5.77 1.02 -14.19
N ARG A 45 -6.68 0.24 -13.64
CA ARG A 45 -8.07 0.63 -13.37
C ARG A 45 -8.42 0.43 -11.90
N PHE A 46 -9.23 1.34 -11.36
CA PHE A 46 -9.63 1.29 -9.96
C PHE A 46 -11.15 1.35 -9.89
N ARG A 47 -11.77 0.16 -9.82
CA ARG A 47 -13.22 0.01 -9.96
C ARG A 47 -13.79 -1.05 -9.03
N LYS A 48 -15.12 -1.04 -8.92
CA LYS A 48 -15.87 -2.06 -8.17
C LYS A 48 -15.63 -3.47 -8.72
N PHE A 49 -15.83 -4.48 -7.85
CA PHE A 49 -15.76 -5.88 -8.24
C PHE A 49 -16.70 -6.20 -9.40
N ASP A 50 -16.34 -7.22 -10.19
CA ASP A 50 -17.11 -7.70 -11.33
C ASP A 50 -17.35 -6.61 -12.38
N TYR A 51 -16.25 -6.02 -12.84
CA TYR A 51 -16.22 -5.04 -13.94
C TYR A 51 -17.11 -3.80 -13.75
N GLY A 52 -17.54 -3.50 -12.52
CA GLY A 52 -18.42 -2.38 -12.20
C GLY A 52 -17.82 -0.98 -12.42
N PRO A 53 -18.51 0.08 -11.96
CA PRO A 53 -18.09 1.46 -12.22
C PRO A 53 -16.74 1.80 -11.56
N GLU A 54 -15.99 2.70 -12.22
CA GLU A 54 -14.74 3.26 -11.71
C GLU A 54 -14.96 4.09 -10.45
N TYR A 55 -14.02 3.99 -9.52
CA TYR A 55 -13.92 4.91 -8.39
C TYR A 55 -13.25 6.20 -8.84
N ASN A 56 -14.00 7.29 -8.82
CA ASN A 56 -13.47 8.59 -9.17
C ASN A 56 -12.72 9.21 -7.98
N LEU A 57 -11.39 9.14 -8.01
CA LEU A 57 -10.50 9.76 -7.02
C LEU A 57 -10.64 11.30 -6.95
N SER A 58 -11.18 11.95 -8.00
CA SER A 58 -11.43 13.39 -7.97
C SER A 58 -12.52 13.82 -6.99
N ARG A 59 -13.27 12.87 -6.43
CA ARG A 59 -14.31 13.11 -5.43
C ARG A 59 -13.79 13.08 -4.00
N ILE A 60 -12.50 12.79 -3.80
CA ILE A 60 -11.87 12.88 -2.48
C ILE A 60 -11.71 14.36 -2.15
N ALA A 61 -12.48 14.83 -1.18
CA ALA A 61 -12.46 16.22 -0.72
C ALA A 61 -11.55 16.43 0.50
N SER A 62 -11.19 15.36 1.20
CA SER A 62 -10.33 15.42 2.37
C SER A 62 -8.86 15.55 1.95
N PRO A 63 -8.05 16.36 2.65
CA PRO A 63 -6.60 16.37 2.46
C PRO A 63 -5.99 14.99 2.69
N VAL A 64 -5.16 14.53 1.76
CA VAL A 64 -4.48 13.22 1.80
C VAL A 64 -2.97 13.44 1.86
N TYR A 65 -2.34 12.83 2.86
CA TYR A 65 -0.88 12.70 2.93
C TYR A 65 -0.48 11.26 2.63
N LEU A 66 0.44 11.04 1.69
CA LEU A 66 0.85 9.71 1.27
C LEU A 66 2.24 9.33 1.81
N LEU A 67 2.28 8.37 2.73
CA LEU A 67 3.51 7.67 3.11
C LEU A 67 3.66 6.42 2.23
N TRP A 68 4.78 6.28 1.52
CA TRP A 68 4.98 5.16 0.58
C TRP A 68 6.43 4.67 0.55
N GLY A 69 6.61 3.40 0.18
CA GLY A 69 7.89 2.70 0.25
C GLY A 69 8.53 2.57 -1.13
N GLY A 70 9.83 2.89 -1.24
CA GLY A 70 10.55 2.81 -2.52
C GLY A 70 10.78 1.38 -3.01
N GLN A 71 10.66 0.37 -2.14
CA GLN A 71 10.81 -1.03 -2.51
C GLN A 71 9.53 -1.86 -2.40
N ASP A 72 8.41 -1.24 -2.03
CA ASP A 72 7.12 -1.91 -1.81
C ASP A 72 6.64 -2.65 -3.07
N GLN A 73 6.34 -3.95 -2.94
CA GLN A 73 5.88 -4.76 -4.07
C GLN A 73 4.35 -4.81 -4.23
N LEU A 74 3.58 -4.37 -3.24
CA LEU A 74 2.11 -4.33 -3.28
C LEU A 74 1.60 -2.94 -3.62
N ALA A 75 2.08 -1.92 -2.91
CA ALA A 75 1.87 -0.52 -3.24
C ALA A 75 3.09 0.01 -4.01
N ALA A 76 3.30 -0.52 -5.21
CA ALA A 76 4.50 -0.23 -5.99
C ALA A 76 4.65 1.28 -6.24
N PRO A 77 5.90 1.82 -6.25
CA PRO A 77 6.16 3.23 -6.51
C PRO A 77 5.43 3.80 -7.74
N ARG A 78 5.30 2.98 -8.79
CA ARG A 78 4.57 3.34 -10.01
C ARG A 78 3.08 3.61 -9.74
N ASP A 79 2.42 2.77 -8.97
CA ASP A 79 0.99 2.91 -8.66
C ASP A 79 0.74 4.04 -7.64
N CYS A 80 1.68 4.25 -6.71
CA CYS A 80 1.71 5.43 -5.85
C CYS A 80 1.82 6.72 -6.68
N ALA A 81 2.69 6.77 -7.69
CA ALA A 81 2.83 7.92 -8.58
C ALA A 81 1.52 8.21 -9.35
N LEU A 82 0.85 7.18 -9.87
CA LEU A 82 -0.46 7.32 -10.52
C LEU A 82 -1.52 7.85 -9.55
N THR A 83 -1.52 7.35 -8.32
CA THR A 83 -2.46 7.78 -7.27
C THR A 83 -2.22 9.25 -6.88
N MET A 84 -0.96 9.64 -6.65
CA MET A 84 -0.59 11.02 -6.33
C MET A 84 -0.97 11.98 -7.46
N ALA A 85 -0.75 11.61 -8.73
CA ALA A 85 -1.14 12.43 -9.86
C ALA A 85 -2.66 12.69 -9.88
N ARG A 86 -3.47 11.67 -9.61
CA ARG A 86 -4.94 11.78 -9.55
C ARG A 86 -5.42 12.60 -8.35
N LEU A 87 -4.80 12.43 -7.18
CA LEU A 87 -5.12 13.22 -5.98
C LEU A 87 -4.69 14.69 -6.12
N SER A 88 -3.53 14.94 -6.73
CA SER A 88 -3.03 16.29 -7.01
C SER A 88 -3.94 17.02 -7.99
N ALA A 89 -4.35 16.36 -9.08
CA ALA A 89 -5.32 16.92 -10.02
C ALA A 89 -6.69 17.24 -9.37
N ALA A 90 -7.04 16.55 -8.29
CA ALA A 90 -8.25 16.78 -7.51
C ALA A 90 -8.09 17.88 -6.44
N GLY A 91 -6.88 18.41 -6.23
CA GLY A 91 -6.59 19.32 -5.11
C GLY A 91 -6.58 18.65 -3.73
N ALA A 92 -6.58 17.31 -3.68
CA ALA A 92 -6.66 16.54 -2.44
C ALA A 92 -5.28 16.15 -1.88
N LEU A 93 -4.21 16.19 -2.68
CA LEU A 93 -2.87 15.83 -2.23
C LEU A 93 -2.27 16.93 -1.36
N ALA A 94 -2.19 16.69 -0.04
CA ALA A 94 -1.60 17.60 0.93
C ALA A 94 -0.08 17.44 1.04
N GLY A 95 0.45 16.27 0.70
CA GLY A 95 1.87 15.98 0.72
C GLY A 95 2.16 14.49 0.52
N SER A 96 3.43 14.16 0.41
CA SER A 96 3.89 12.78 0.35
C SER A 96 5.30 12.64 0.91
N TYR A 97 5.58 11.51 1.52
CA TYR A 97 6.91 11.17 2.00
C TYR A 97 7.27 9.74 1.60
N GLU A 98 8.40 9.61 0.90
CA GLU A 98 8.96 8.33 0.50
C GLU A 98 9.92 7.83 1.58
N VAL A 99 9.76 6.57 1.98
CA VAL A 99 10.80 5.82 2.68
C VAL A 99 11.42 4.86 1.69
N GLN A 100 12.52 5.27 1.07
CA GLN A 100 13.10 4.57 -0.09
C GLN A 100 13.37 3.08 0.16
N SER A 101 13.75 2.72 1.38
CA SER A 101 14.12 1.36 1.76
C SER A 101 12.96 0.50 2.27
N TYR A 102 11.75 1.05 2.42
CA TYR A 102 10.61 0.31 2.96
C TYR A 102 9.98 -0.62 1.95
N GLN A 103 9.66 -1.81 2.44
CA GLN A 103 8.71 -2.77 1.89
C GLN A 103 7.32 -2.57 2.50
N HIS A 104 6.34 -3.30 1.98
CA HIS A 104 4.93 -3.12 2.36
C HIS A 104 4.66 -3.19 3.87
N MET A 105 5.22 -4.20 4.54
CA MET A 105 4.97 -4.42 5.97
C MET A 105 5.85 -3.58 6.90
N ASP A 106 6.86 -2.87 6.39
CA ASP A 106 7.75 -2.06 7.23
C ASP A 106 6.99 -0.88 7.87
N PHE A 107 5.91 -0.41 7.26
CA PHE A 107 5.05 0.63 7.81
C PHE A 107 4.31 0.23 9.09
N ILE A 108 4.34 -1.05 9.48
CA ILE A 108 3.66 -1.57 10.67
C ILE A 108 4.54 -2.47 11.53
N TRP A 109 5.55 -3.13 10.95
CA TRP A 109 6.41 -4.06 11.67
C TRP A 109 7.76 -3.48 12.07
N ASP A 110 8.21 -2.40 11.44
CA ASP A 110 9.47 -1.77 11.84
C ASP A 110 9.35 -1.11 13.23
N LEU A 111 10.26 -1.47 14.14
CA LEU A 111 10.34 -0.87 15.48
C LEU A 111 10.73 0.62 15.47
N GLY A 112 11.40 1.11 14.43
CA GLY A 112 11.77 2.52 14.28
C GLY A 112 10.84 3.32 13.38
N VAL A 113 9.66 2.78 13.06
CA VAL A 113 8.70 3.40 12.13
C VAL A 113 8.24 4.79 12.60
N ALA A 114 8.20 5.04 13.91
CA ALA A 114 7.83 6.33 14.48
C ALA A 114 8.73 7.47 13.94
N THR A 115 10.04 7.24 13.87
CA THR A 115 11.02 8.23 13.38
C THR A 115 11.13 8.23 11.86
N ARG A 116 10.99 7.05 11.22
CA ARG A 116 11.20 6.90 9.79
C ARG A 116 9.99 7.29 8.95
N ALA A 117 8.77 7.08 9.43
CA ALA A 117 7.55 7.32 8.67
C ALA A 117 6.49 8.15 9.43
N TYR A 118 6.15 7.81 10.67
CA TYR A 118 4.98 8.45 11.33
C TYR A 118 5.20 9.90 11.75
N GLY A 119 6.44 10.29 12.03
CA GLY A 119 6.81 11.67 12.36
C GLY A 119 7.06 12.57 11.15
N LYS A 120 6.51 12.25 9.98
CA LYS A 120 6.75 12.92 8.70
C LYS A 120 5.50 13.57 8.15
#